data_AF-A0AAN6IN52-F1
#
_entry.id   AF-A0AAN6IN52-F1
#
_cell.length_a   1.000
_cell.length_b   1.000
_cell.length_c   1.000
_cell.angle_alpha   90.00
_cell.angle_beta   90.00
_cell.angle_gamma   90.00
#
_symmetry.space_group_name_H-M   'P 1'
#
loop_
_entity.id
_entity.type
_entity.pdbx_description
1 polymer ?
#
loop_
_entity_poly.entity_id
_entity_poly.type
_entity_poly.pdbx_seq_one_letter_code
_entity_poly.pdbx_strand_id
1 'polypeptide(L)'
;MKKLADLGMCPPLYAKFDNGLVYGYIPGTVATAETMSNAEWAPLIARQLAVWGQVEIPGNRTPCLFPVLRQWLRDVPSTYSNAQADSTFQAHFSMSMLERELAYLEPLLTAVNSPVVFAHNDLLSGNIIMSETRDRVSFIDYEYANYNYRGFDIANHFCEYAGFECDYTRYPSKQVQMEWFKEYLGSDEDAGSEALELFEEVRVFELASHYYWGVWALVQASISEIDFDYMEYARMRFDQYFKVKQQLLA
;
A
#
# COMPACT_ATOMS: atom_id res chain seq x y z
N MET A 1 8.62 -10.12 12.07
CA MET A 1 10.08 -10.11 11.81
C MET A 1 10.78 -11.45 12.05
N LYS A 2 10.89 -12.02 13.27
CA LYS A 2 11.63 -13.29 13.50
C LYS A 2 11.27 -14.41 12.50
N LYS A 3 9.97 -14.68 12.30
CA LYS A 3 9.52 -15.71 11.35
C LYS A 3 9.84 -15.39 9.89
N LEU A 4 9.83 -14.11 9.51
CA LEU A 4 10.23 -13.67 8.17
C LEU A 4 11.72 -13.93 7.95
N ALA A 5 12.56 -13.69 8.98
CA ALA A 5 13.97 -14.00 8.92
C ALA A 5 14.24 -15.51 8.80
N ASP A 6 13.50 -16.35 9.54
CA ASP A 6 13.60 -17.81 9.44
C ASP A 6 13.23 -18.32 8.03
N LEU A 7 12.43 -17.57 7.28
CA LEU A 7 12.04 -17.85 5.89
C LEU A 7 12.94 -17.18 4.85
N GLY A 8 13.99 -16.45 5.27
CA GLY A 8 14.89 -15.72 4.37
C GLY A 8 14.28 -14.47 3.74
N MET A 9 13.13 -14.00 4.23
CA MET A 9 12.42 -12.82 3.70
C MET A 9 12.96 -11.49 4.20
N CYS A 10 13.65 -11.50 5.35
CA CYS A 10 14.30 -10.33 5.93
C CYS A 10 15.60 -10.72 6.66
N PRO A 11 16.47 -9.75 6.98
CA PRO A 11 17.65 -10.03 7.79
C PRO A 11 17.31 -10.58 9.19
N PRO A 12 18.28 -11.23 9.86
CA PRO A 12 18.10 -11.71 11.22
C PRO A 12 17.70 -10.60 12.19
N LEU A 13 16.73 -10.88 13.04
CA LEU A 13 16.42 -10.05 14.22
C LEU A 13 17.38 -10.42 15.35
N TYR A 14 18.23 -9.48 15.76
CA TYR A 14 19.21 -9.68 16.83
C TYR A 14 18.65 -9.36 18.21
N ALA A 15 17.85 -8.29 18.35
CA ALA A 15 17.22 -7.90 19.60
C ALA A 15 15.89 -7.16 19.39
N LYS A 16 15.01 -7.25 20.38
CA LYS A 16 13.77 -6.47 20.49
C LYS A 16 13.74 -5.79 21.86
N PHE A 17 13.40 -4.50 21.86
CA PHE A 17 13.17 -3.67 23.03
C PHE A 17 11.74 -3.11 22.98
N ASP A 18 11.31 -2.45 24.05
CA ASP A 18 9.98 -1.82 24.10
C ASP A 18 9.86 -0.63 23.13
N ASN A 19 10.99 0.01 22.82
CA ASN A 19 11.06 1.21 21.99
C ASN A 19 11.82 1.00 20.66
N GLY A 20 12.11 -0.25 20.27
CA GLY A 20 12.85 -0.48 19.01
C GLY A 20 13.36 -1.90 18.79
N LEU A 21 14.06 -2.08 17.68
CA LEU A 21 14.58 -3.35 17.18
C LEU A 21 16.04 -3.20 16.75
N VAL A 22 16.82 -4.29 16.84
CA VAL A 22 18.15 -4.39 16.23
C VAL A 22 18.13 -5.59 15.30
N TYR A 23 18.32 -5.36 14.00
CA TYR A 23 18.26 -6.40 12.97
C TYR A 23 19.35 -6.16 11.91
N GLY A 24 19.58 -7.14 11.05
CA GLY A 24 20.62 -7.08 10.03
C GLY A 24 20.43 -5.95 9.03
N TYR A 25 21.55 -5.34 8.61
CA TYR A 25 21.59 -4.34 7.56
C TYR A 25 21.45 -4.98 6.17
N ILE A 26 20.67 -4.36 5.28
CA ILE A 26 20.55 -4.75 3.88
C ILE A 26 21.38 -3.77 3.04
N PRO A 27 22.47 -4.21 2.37
CA PRO A 27 23.25 -3.35 1.50
C PRO A 27 22.48 -3.03 0.21
N GLY A 28 22.50 -1.77 -0.19
CA GLY A 28 21.84 -1.29 -1.40
C GLY A 28 21.44 0.18 -1.31
N THR A 29 20.70 0.62 -2.32
CA THR A 29 20.17 1.98 -2.41
C THR A 29 18.65 1.95 -2.24
N VAL A 30 18.10 2.90 -1.50
CA VAL A 30 16.64 3.06 -1.36
C VAL A 30 16.06 3.51 -2.70
N ALA A 31 14.94 2.90 -3.11
CA ALA A 31 14.25 3.32 -4.32
C ALA A 31 13.66 4.74 -4.16
N THR A 32 13.47 5.42 -5.29
CA THR A 32 12.61 6.60 -5.41
C THR A 32 11.36 6.26 -6.20
N ALA A 33 10.35 7.13 -6.13
CA ALA A 33 9.12 7.01 -6.92
C ALA A 33 9.41 6.79 -8.42
N GLU A 34 10.40 7.50 -8.97
CA GLU A 34 10.82 7.36 -10.37
C GLU A 34 11.41 5.98 -10.67
N THR A 35 12.26 5.46 -9.77
CA THR A 35 12.92 4.17 -9.99
C THR A 35 11.98 2.97 -9.89
N MET A 36 10.87 3.05 -9.14
CA MET A 36 9.91 1.96 -9.03
C MET A 36 9.27 1.61 -10.39
N SER A 37 9.07 2.63 -11.24
CA SER A 37 8.51 2.46 -12.58
C SER A 37 9.52 2.01 -13.65
N ASN A 38 10.80 1.96 -13.30
CA ASN A 38 11.86 1.68 -14.26
C ASN A 38 11.82 0.22 -14.72
N ALA A 39 12.05 -0.02 -16.02
CA ALA A 39 12.05 -1.35 -16.64
C ALA A 39 13.07 -2.33 -16.04
N GLU A 40 14.11 -1.84 -15.36
CA GLU A 40 15.09 -2.65 -14.64
C GLU A 40 14.54 -3.15 -13.29
N TRP A 41 13.86 -2.29 -12.53
CA TRP A 41 13.48 -2.57 -11.14
C TRP A 41 12.05 -3.06 -10.99
N ALA A 42 11.12 -2.57 -11.81
CA ALA A 42 9.71 -2.96 -11.76
C ALA A 42 9.52 -4.49 -11.86
N PRO A 43 10.21 -5.24 -12.76
CA PRO A 43 10.13 -6.70 -12.79
C PRO A 43 10.65 -7.38 -11.52
N LEU A 44 11.72 -6.83 -10.92
CA LEU A 44 12.29 -7.36 -9.69
C LEU A 44 11.34 -7.15 -8.50
N ILE A 45 10.67 -6.00 -8.43
CA ILE A 45 9.66 -5.72 -7.41
C ILE A 45 8.46 -6.64 -7.59
N ALA A 46 7.98 -6.84 -8.82
CA ALA A 46 6.89 -7.76 -9.14
C ALA A 46 7.18 -9.18 -8.64
N ARG A 47 8.33 -9.74 -9.02
CA ARG A 47 8.77 -11.08 -8.60
C ARG A 47 8.94 -11.17 -7.08
N GLN A 48 9.53 -10.16 -6.45
CA GLN A 48 9.71 -10.16 -4.99
C GLN A 48 8.36 -10.09 -4.24
N LEU A 49 7.39 -9.32 -4.74
CA LEU A 49 6.04 -9.26 -4.16
C LEU A 49 5.28 -10.56 -4.37
N ALA A 50 5.48 -11.26 -5.49
CA ALA A 50 4.95 -12.60 -5.70
C ALA A 50 5.49 -13.61 -4.69
N VAL A 51 6.80 -13.58 -4.41
CA VAL A 51 7.42 -14.41 -3.35
C VAL A 51 6.83 -14.04 -1.98
N TRP A 52 6.65 -12.75 -1.69
CA TRP A 52 6.04 -12.29 -0.44
C TRP A 52 4.62 -12.84 -0.25
N GLY A 53 3.79 -12.81 -1.31
CA GLY A 53 2.42 -13.32 -1.27
C GLY A 53 2.32 -14.83 -1.01
N GLN A 54 3.40 -15.60 -1.21
CA GLN A 54 3.46 -17.04 -0.92
C GLN A 54 3.89 -17.35 0.53
N VAL A 55 4.29 -16.34 1.31
CA VAL A 55 4.76 -16.52 2.68
C VAL A 55 3.62 -16.97 3.59
N GLU A 56 3.85 -18.05 4.34
CA GLU A 56 2.92 -18.52 5.37
C GLU A 56 3.41 -18.17 6.78
N ILE A 57 2.73 -17.22 7.40
CA ILE A 57 2.92 -16.87 8.81
C ILE A 57 1.80 -17.53 9.63
N PRO A 58 2.11 -18.33 10.68
CA PRO A 58 1.07 -18.88 11.54
C PRO A 58 0.25 -17.77 12.21
N GLY A 59 -1.09 -17.88 12.19
CA GLY A 59 -1.96 -16.90 12.83
C GLY A 59 -3.31 -16.75 12.14
N ASN A 60 -4.01 -15.67 12.49
CA ASN A 60 -5.27 -15.29 11.86
C ASN A 60 -5.02 -14.86 10.40
N ARG A 61 -5.69 -15.52 9.44
CA ARG A 61 -5.62 -15.21 8.01
C ARG A 61 -6.79 -14.34 7.53
N THR A 62 -7.62 -13.79 8.43
CA THR A 62 -8.64 -12.81 8.04
C THR A 62 -7.96 -11.54 7.51
N PRO A 63 -8.37 -11.03 6.33
CA PRO A 63 -7.76 -9.85 5.75
C PRO A 63 -7.95 -8.62 6.67
N CYS A 64 -6.85 -7.92 6.93
CA CYS A 64 -6.82 -6.85 7.94
C CYS A 64 -7.40 -5.51 7.48
N LEU A 65 -7.65 -5.31 6.18
CA LEU A 65 -8.04 -4.03 5.60
C LEU A 65 -9.20 -3.33 6.35
N PHE A 66 -10.38 -3.94 6.40
CA PHE A 66 -11.55 -3.31 7.03
C PHE A 66 -11.45 -3.22 8.57
N PRO A 67 -10.93 -4.23 9.29
CA PRO A 67 -10.64 -4.07 10.72
C PRO A 67 -9.78 -2.85 11.03
N VAL A 68 -8.71 -2.63 10.26
CA VAL A 68 -7.82 -1.47 10.42
C VAL A 68 -8.54 -0.17 10.10
N LEU A 69 -9.24 -0.08 8.95
CA LEU A 69 -9.99 1.11 8.56
C LEU A 69 -11.04 1.52 9.60
N ARG A 70 -11.79 0.55 10.14
CA ARG A 70 -12.78 0.83 11.20
C ARG A 70 -12.13 1.30 12.49
N GLN A 71 -10.94 0.79 12.81
CA GLN A 71 -10.20 1.28 13.97
C GLN A 71 -9.77 2.73 13.75
N TRP A 72 -9.11 3.02 12.63
CA TRP A 72 -8.65 4.38 12.35
C TRP A 72 -9.79 5.39 12.24
N LEU A 73 -10.94 5.03 11.67
CA LEU A 73 -12.11 5.91 11.67
C LEU A 73 -12.59 6.27 13.09
N ARG A 74 -12.46 5.37 14.06
CA ARG A 74 -12.74 5.70 15.47
C ARG A 74 -11.71 6.63 16.08
N ASP A 75 -10.48 6.58 15.57
CA ASP A 75 -9.35 7.37 16.04
C ASP A 75 -9.26 8.73 15.34
N VAL A 76 -10.04 8.98 14.27
CA VAL A 76 -10.13 10.31 13.63
C VAL A 76 -10.68 11.31 14.65
N PRO A 77 -9.92 12.37 14.98
CA PRO A 77 -10.36 13.35 15.96
C PRO A 77 -11.45 14.26 15.40
N SER A 78 -12.31 14.77 16.27
CA SER A 78 -13.33 15.75 15.90
C SER A 78 -12.78 17.15 15.60
N THR A 79 -11.58 17.45 16.11
CA THR A 79 -10.89 18.75 15.99
C THR A 79 -9.38 18.57 16.03
N TYR A 80 -8.64 19.46 15.38
CA TYR A 80 -7.17 19.45 15.33
C TYR A 80 -6.57 20.66 16.05
N SER A 81 -5.42 20.47 16.68
CA SER A 81 -4.71 21.54 17.42
C SER A 81 -4.14 22.61 16.48
N ASN A 82 -3.73 22.23 15.28
CA ASN A 82 -3.32 23.14 14.21
C ASN A 82 -4.56 23.72 13.53
N ALA A 83 -4.71 25.05 13.59
CA ALA A 83 -5.89 25.74 13.05
C ALA A 83 -6.05 25.61 11.53
N GLN A 84 -4.96 25.53 10.77
CA GLN A 84 -5.01 25.32 9.33
C GLN A 84 -5.49 23.91 9.01
N ALA A 85 -4.94 22.91 9.70
CA ALA A 85 -5.37 21.52 9.55
C ALA A 85 -6.85 21.34 9.95
N ASP A 86 -7.28 21.96 11.05
CA ASP A 86 -8.68 21.92 11.49
C ASP A 86 -9.60 22.57 10.45
N SER A 87 -9.25 23.75 9.93
CA SER A 87 -10.03 24.41 8.89
C SER A 87 -10.13 23.58 7.62
N THR A 88 -9.03 22.95 7.18
CA THR A 88 -9.04 22.04 6.02
C THR A 88 -9.91 20.82 6.31
N PHE A 89 -9.84 20.25 7.52
CA PHE A 89 -10.67 19.13 7.91
C PHE A 89 -12.16 19.46 7.81
N GLN A 90 -12.60 20.55 8.45
CA GLN A 90 -14.01 20.97 8.47
C GLN A 90 -14.54 21.35 7.07
N ALA A 91 -13.67 21.78 6.16
CA ALA A 91 -14.05 22.15 4.80
C ALA A 91 -14.25 20.94 3.88
N HIS A 92 -13.46 19.88 4.06
CA HIS A 92 -13.39 18.76 3.12
C HIS A 92 -13.94 17.44 3.66
N PHE A 93 -14.03 17.28 4.98
CA PHE A 93 -14.34 16.01 5.62
C PHE A 93 -15.50 16.11 6.61
N SER A 94 -16.20 14.99 6.77
CA SER A 94 -17.13 14.76 7.88
C SER A 94 -17.13 13.27 8.20
N MET A 95 -17.34 12.91 9.47
CA MET A 95 -17.41 11.50 9.86
C MET A 95 -18.49 10.75 9.07
N SER A 96 -19.65 11.38 8.85
CA SER A 96 -20.72 10.78 8.03
C SER A 96 -20.31 10.56 6.57
N MET A 97 -19.44 11.40 5.99
CA MET A 97 -18.89 11.14 4.65
C MET A 97 -17.97 9.92 4.69
N LEU A 98 -17.01 9.90 5.62
CA LEU A 98 -16.03 8.82 5.74
C LEU A 98 -16.71 7.47 5.96
N GLU A 99 -17.66 7.38 6.89
CA GLU A 99 -18.41 6.16 7.19
C GLU A 99 -19.23 5.66 6.00
N ARG A 100 -19.89 6.57 5.27
CA ARG A 100 -20.65 6.20 4.05
C ARG A 100 -19.72 5.64 2.97
N GLU A 101 -18.55 6.24 2.80
CA GLU A 101 -17.57 5.77 1.82
C GLU A 101 -16.99 4.41 2.20
N LEU A 102 -16.71 4.14 3.47
CA LEU A 102 -16.32 2.79 3.90
C LEU A 102 -17.44 1.76 3.67
N ALA A 103 -18.68 2.11 4.00
CA ALA A 103 -19.85 1.24 3.80
C ALA A 103 -20.12 0.95 2.31
N TYR A 104 -19.71 1.86 1.42
CA TYR A 104 -19.73 1.64 -0.03
C TYR A 104 -18.58 0.72 -0.48
N LEU A 105 -17.36 0.95 0.01
CA LEU A 105 -16.16 0.24 -0.43
C LEU A 105 -16.14 -1.23 -0.03
N GLU A 106 -16.58 -1.54 1.19
CA GLU A 106 -16.50 -2.90 1.72
C GLU A 106 -17.20 -3.96 0.87
N PRO A 107 -18.50 -3.82 0.51
CA PRO A 107 -19.15 -4.79 -0.36
C PRO A 107 -18.54 -4.83 -1.77
N LEU A 108 -18.10 -3.68 -2.30
CA LEU A 108 -17.47 -3.58 -3.62
C LEU A 108 -16.17 -4.41 -3.68
N LEU A 109 -15.27 -4.21 -2.72
CA LEU A 109 -13.98 -4.89 -2.65
C LEU A 109 -14.14 -6.36 -2.27
N THR A 110 -15.09 -6.69 -1.40
CA THR A 110 -15.37 -8.10 -1.03
C THR A 110 -15.87 -8.90 -2.24
N ALA A 111 -16.68 -8.28 -3.11
CA ALA A 111 -17.19 -8.93 -4.32
C ALA A 111 -16.10 -9.28 -5.35
N VAL A 112 -14.93 -8.63 -5.29
CA VAL A 112 -13.78 -8.95 -6.16
C VAL A 112 -13.23 -10.36 -5.87
N ASN A 113 -13.43 -10.88 -4.64
CA ASN A 113 -12.89 -12.17 -4.20
C ASN A 113 -11.37 -12.29 -4.39
N SER A 114 -10.64 -11.19 -4.15
CA SER A 114 -9.18 -11.18 -4.19
C SER A 114 -8.59 -12.21 -3.21
N PRO A 115 -7.61 -13.04 -3.63
CA PRO A 115 -6.92 -13.95 -2.73
C PRO A 115 -6.30 -13.24 -1.53
N VAL A 116 -6.42 -13.87 -0.37
CA VAL A 116 -5.79 -13.40 0.86
C VAL A 116 -4.38 -13.97 0.96
N VAL A 117 -3.39 -13.10 1.05
CA VAL A 117 -1.96 -13.41 1.11
C VAL A 117 -1.33 -12.72 2.31
N PHE A 118 -0.11 -13.10 2.68
CA PHE A 118 0.67 -12.27 3.60
C PHE A 118 1.18 -11.06 2.82
N ALA A 119 0.62 -9.89 3.09
CA ALA A 119 0.88 -8.64 2.36
C ALA A 119 1.89 -7.77 3.11
N HIS A 120 2.60 -6.90 2.37
CA HIS A 120 3.41 -5.83 2.96
C HIS A 120 2.54 -4.70 3.50
N ASN A 121 1.47 -4.37 2.76
CA ASN A 121 0.49 -3.30 2.99
C ASN A 121 1.04 -1.86 2.86
N ASP A 122 2.35 -1.66 2.89
CA ASP A 122 2.99 -0.35 2.77
C ASP A 122 4.22 -0.35 1.85
N LEU A 123 4.03 -0.72 0.59
CA LEU A 123 5.14 -0.87 -0.36
C LEU A 123 5.47 0.41 -1.14
N LEU A 124 5.72 1.49 -0.41
CA LEU A 124 6.25 2.75 -0.95
C LEU A 124 7.75 2.66 -1.27
N SER A 125 8.27 3.61 -2.05
CA SER A 125 9.67 3.58 -2.54
C SER A 125 10.72 3.51 -1.43
N GLY A 126 10.50 4.21 -0.31
CA GLY A 126 11.32 4.15 0.89
C GLY A 126 11.49 2.75 1.50
N ASN A 127 10.55 1.85 1.23
CA ASN A 127 10.52 0.49 1.78
C ASN A 127 11.13 -0.56 0.81
N ILE A 128 11.74 -0.10 -0.29
CA ILE A 128 12.36 -0.96 -1.31
C ILE A 128 13.85 -0.67 -1.39
N ILE A 129 14.67 -1.69 -1.09
CA ILE A 129 16.12 -1.64 -1.21
C ILE A 129 16.54 -2.32 -2.50
N MET A 130 17.15 -1.55 -3.38
CA MET A 130 17.72 -2.00 -4.65
C MET A 130 19.15 -2.48 -4.42
N SER A 131 19.42 -3.74 -4.77
CA SER A 131 20.76 -4.31 -4.61
C SER A 131 21.80 -3.62 -5.49
N GLU A 132 23.04 -3.49 -4.99
CA GLU A 132 24.15 -2.95 -5.79
C GLU A 132 24.46 -3.81 -7.03
N THR A 133 24.18 -5.11 -6.94
CA THR A 133 24.33 -6.09 -8.03
C THR A 133 23.23 -6.02 -9.09
N ARG A 134 22.14 -5.27 -8.84
CA ARG A 134 21.01 -5.05 -9.76
C ARG A 134 20.29 -6.34 -10.20
N ASP A 135 20.28 -7.33 -9.31
CA ASP A 135 19.70 -8.65 -9.57
C ASP A 135 18.53 -8.98 -8.63
N ARG A 136 18.34 -8.17 -7.57
CA ARG A 136 17.25 -8.33 -6.60
C ARG A 136 16.83 -7.00 -5.97
N VAL A 137 15.65 -7.03 -5.39
CA VAL A 137 15.18 -6.03 -4.42
C VAL A 137 14.89 -6.69 -3.09
N SER A 138 14.89 -5.93 -2.01
CA SER A 138 14.47 -6.38 -0.69
C SER A 138 13.50 -5.39 -0.09
N PHE A 139 12.43 -5.88 0.52
CA PHE A 139 11.48 -5.03 1.22
C PHE A 139 11.93 -4.85 2.66
N ILE A 140 11.62 -3.70 3.25
CA ILE A 140 11.87 -3.37 4.65
C ILE A 140 10.63 -2.71 5.26
N ASP A 141 10.68 -2.48 6.57
CA ASP A 141 9.61 -1.80 7.30
C ASP A 141 8.24 -2.51 7.25
N TYR A 142 8.21 -3.67 7.90
CA TYR A 142 7.07 -4.58 7.88
C TYR A 142 6.00 -4.24 8.94
N GLU A 143 5.89 -3.00 9.39
CA GLU A 143 5.02 -2.63 10.51
C GLU A 143 3.53 -2.85 10.20
N TYR A 144 3.13 -2.62 8.95
CA TYR A 144 1.77 -2.88 8.46
C TYR A 144 1.60 -4.30 7.90
N ALA A 145 2.66 -5.12 7.85
CA ALA A 145 2.61 -6.43 7.20
C ALA A 145 1.68 -7.39 7.95
N ASN A 146 0.67 -7.90 7.25
CA ASN A 146 -0.34 -8.81 7.79
C ASN A 146 -1.06 -9.54 6.64
N TYR A 147 -1.88 -10.55 6.97
CA TYR A 147 -2.78 -11.13 5.99
C TYR A 147 -3.76 -10.08 5.46
N ASN A 148 -3.77 -9.91 4.14
CA ASN A 148 -4.63 -8.98 3.44
C ASN A 148 -4.87 -9.43 1.99
N TYR A 149 -5.73 -8.72 1.27
CA TYR A 149 -6.01 -8.98 -0.14
C TYR A 149 -4.77 -8.69 -1.00
N ARG A 150 -4.38 -9.62 -1.88
CA ARG A 150 -3.26 -9.37 -2.81
C ARG A 150 -3.51 -8.14 -3.71
N GLY A 151 -4.78 -7.93 -4.08
CA GLY A 151 -5.21 -6.79 -4.88
C GLY A 151 -4.89 -5.46 -4.18
N PHE A 152 -5.02 -5.40 -2.85
CA PHE A 152 -4.66 -4.21 -2.07
C PHE A 152 -3.16 -3.94 -2.12
N ASP A 153 -2.33 -4.95 -1.88
CA ASP A 153 -0.87 -4.78 -1.78
C ASP A 153 -0.27 -4.29 -3.12
N ILE A 154 -0.76 -4.86 -4.22
CA ILE A 154 -0.36 -4.48 -5.58
C ILE A 154 -0.91 -3.08 -5.95
N ALA A 155 -2.20 -2.81 -5.71
CA ALA A 155 -2.80 -1.51 -6.01
C ALA A 155 -2.13 -0.39 -5.20
N ASN A 156 -1.83 -0.66 -3.92
CA ASN A 156 -1.10 0.26 -3.08
C ASN A 156 0.27 0.57 -3.67
N HIS A 157 1.06 -0.44 -4.02
CA HIS A 157 2.36 -0.24 -4.64
C HIS A 157 2.31 0.66 -5.88
N PHE A 158 1.32 0.48 -6.77
CA PHE A 158 1.14 1.36 -7.93
C PHE A 158 0.73 2.78 -7.57
N CYS A 159 -0.09 2.97 -6.52
CA CYS A 159 -0.42 4.32 -6.02
C CYS A 159 0.84 5.06 -5.55
N GLU A 160 1.78 4.35 -4.94
CA GLU A 160 3.02 4.93 -4.40
C GLU A 160 4.00 5.40 -5.49
N TYR A 161 3.75 5.12 -6.77
CA TYR A 161 4.49 5.73 -7.89
C TYR A 161 4.29 7.25 -7.92
N ALA A 162 3.19 7.74 -7.34
CA ALA A 162 2.89 9.16 -7.24
C ALA A 162 3.74 9.89 -6.19
N GLY A 163 4.41 9.15 -5.29
CA GLY A 163 5.16 9.72 -4.17
C GLY A 163 4.27 10.48 -3.16
N PHE A 164 4.90 11.13 -2.19
CA PHE A 164 4.19 11.94 -1.19
C PHE A 164 3.56 13.20 -1.82
N GLU A 165 4.09 13.64 -2.96
CA GLU A 165 3.54 14.72 -3.79
C GLU A 165 2.22 14.35 -4.48
N CYS A 166 1.81 13.08 -4.42
CA CYS A 166 0.63 12.54 -5.09
C CYS A 166 0.56 12.93 -6.59
N ASP A 167 1.69 12.87 -7.29
CA ASP A 167 1.76 13.08 -8.73
C ASP A 167 1.25 11.84 -9.48
N TYR A 168 -0.07 11.70 -9.55
CA TYR A 168 -0.72 10.57 -10.23
C TYR A 168 -0.54 10.55 -11.76
N THR A 169 0.20 11.51 -12.34
CA THR A 169 0.67 11.36 -13.74
C THR A 169 1.70 10.23 -13.88
N ARG A 170 2.30 9.81 -12.75
CA ARG A 170 3.27 8.70 -12.65
C ARG A 170 2.62 7.33 -12.44
N TYR A 171 1.31 7.28 -12.18
CA TYR A 171 0.61 6.01 -12.00
C TYR A 171 0.75 5.15 -13.27
N PRO A 172 1.09 3.86 -13.15
CA PRO A 172 1.42 3.04 -14.31
C PRO A 172 0.21 2.88 -15.24
N SER A 173 0.43 3.08 -16.54
CA SER A 173 -0.61 2.85 -17.55
C SER A 173 -1.03 1.38 -17.58
N LYS A 174 -2.22 1.07 -18.11
CA LYS A 174 -2.68 -0.32 -18.26
C LYS A 174 -1.63 -1.20 -18.94
N GLN A 175 -0.96 -0.71 -19.98
CA GLN A 175 0.09 -1.48 -20.66
C GLN A 175 1.25 -1.84 -19.72
N VAL A 176 1.73 -0.88 -18.92
CA VAL A 176 2.81 -1.10 -17.95
C VAL A 176 2.36 -2.07 -16.85
N GLN A 177 1.14 -1.93 -16.35
CA GLN A 177 0.57 -2.85 -15.37
C GLN A 177 0.50 -4.28 -15.91
N MET A 178 0.07 -4.46 -17.16
CA MET A 178 -0.01 -5.79 -17.79
C MET A 178 1.37 -6.47 -17.88
N GLU A 179 2.43 -5.74 -18.23
CA GLU A 179 3.79 -6.30 -18.22
C GLU A 179 4.26 -6.61 -16.79
N TRP A 180 3.94 -5.75 -15.83
CA TRP A 180 4.24 -6.00 -14.41
C TRP A 180 3.52 -7.25 -13.90
N PHE A 181 2.26 -7.48 -14.27
CA PHE A 181 1.50 -8.67 -13.86
C PHE A 181 2.08 -9.97 -14.42
N LYS A 182 2.61 -9.97 -15.65
CA LYS A 182 3.30 -11.16 -16.19
C LYS A 182 4.49 -11.55 -15.32
N GLU A 183 5.28 -10.56 -14.90
CA GLU A 183 6.42 -10.77 -14.00
C GLU A 183 6.00 -11.24 -12.61
N TYR A 184 4.89 -10.72 -12.08
CA TYR A 184 4.32 -11.15 -10.81
C TYR A 184 3.78 -12.59 -10.86
N LEU A 185 3.09 -12.95 -11.93
CA LEU A 185 2.51 -14.28 -12.10
C LEU A 185 3.56 -15.35 -12.44
N GLY A 186 4.70 -14.95 -13.01
CA GLY A 186 5.76 -15.86 -13.43
C GLY A 186 5.38 -16.74 -14.63
N SER A 187 4.41 -16.30 -15.42
CA SER A 187 3.83 -17.05 -16.54
C SER A 187 4.43 -16.61 -17.88
N ASP A 188 4.70 -17.57 -18.77
CA ASP A 188 5.11 -17.33 -20.17
C ASP A 188 3.97 -16.69 -21.01
N GLU A 189 4.24 -16.40 -22.29
CA GLU A 189 3.46 -15.57 -23.24
C GLU A 189 1.91 -15.77 -23.27
N ASP A 190 1.37 -16.89 -22.77
CA ASP A 190 -0.08 -17.20 -22.69
C ASP A 190 -0.79 -16.65 -21.43
N ALA A 191 -0.10 -15.89 -20.57
CA ALA A 191 -0.62 -15.30 -19.33
C ALA A 191 -1.69 -14.20 -19.50
N GLY A 192 -2.14 -13.92 -20.73
CA GLY A 192 -2.99 -12.77 -21.04
C GLY A 192 -4.31 -12.72 -20.28
N SER A 193 -4.96 -13.87 -20.08
CA SER A 193 -6.23 -13.94 -19.33
C SER A 193 -6.03 -13.71 -17.83
N GLU A 194 -5.05 -14.37 -17.22
CA GLU A 194 -4.77 -14.24 -15.79
C GLU A 194 -4.28 -12.83 -15.43
N ALA A 195 -3.42 -12.25 -16.26
CA ALA A 195 -2.97 -10.87 -16.08
C ALA A 195 -4.13 -9.87 -16.22
N LEU A 196 -5.11 -10.15 -17.09
CA LEU A 196 -6.30 -9.32 -17.24
C LEU A 196 -7.23 -9.45 -16.03
N GLU A 197 -7.43 -10.66 -15.50
CA GLU A 197 -8.17 -10.88 -14.26
C GLU A 197 -7.52 -10.15 -13.09
N LEU A 198 -6.19 -10.22 -12.98
CA LEU A 198 -5.44 -9.49 -11.96
C LEU A 198 -5.53 -7.97 -12.14
N PHE A 199 -5.55 -7.48 -13.39
CA PHE A 199 -5.80 -6.06 -13.66
C PHE A 199 -7.18 -5.61 -13.17
N GLU A 200 -8.22 -6.37 -13.48
CA GLU A 200 -9.59 -6.06 -13.03
C GLU A 200 -9.70 -6.10 -11.50
N GLU A 201 -9.00 -7.05 -10.86
CA GLU A 201 -8.88 -7.12 -9.40
C GLU A 201 -8.21 -5.86 -8.82
N VAL A 202 -6.98 -5.57 -9.25
CA VAL A 202 -6.14 -4.47 -8.74
C VAL A 202 -6.79 -3.11 -8.95
N ARG A 203 -7.43 -2.89 -10.09
CA ARG A 203 -8.07 -1.59 -10.42
C ARG A 203 -9.13 -1.18 -9.39
N VAL A 204 -9.87 -2.13 -8.82
CA VAL A 204 -10.88 -1.81 -7.79
C VAL A 204 -10.20 -1.48 -6.46
N PHE A 205 -9.08 -2.14 -6.13
CA PHE A 205 -8.33 -1.91 -4.89
C PHE A 205 -7.54 -0.59 -4.87
N GLU A 206 -7.39 0.11 -5.99
CA GLU A 206 -6.87 1.50 -6.03
C GLU A 206 -7.68 2.42 -5.11
N LEU A 207 -9.01 2.26 -5.09
CA LEU A 207 -9.89 2.97 -4.16
C LEU A 207 -9.53 2.70 -2.70
N ALA A 208 -9.24 1.43 -2.38
CA ALA A 208 -8.89 1.03 -1.03
C ALA A 208 -7.57 1.68 -0.58
N SER A 209 -6.56 1.74 -1.45
CA SER A 209 -5.27 2.40 -1.17
C SER A 209 -5.46 3.88 -0.83
N HIS A 210 -6.20 4.63 -1.65
CA HIS A 210 -6.42 6.05 -1.38
C HIS A 210 -7.21 6.29 -0.10
N TYR A 211 -8.27 5.51 0.13
CA TYR A 211 -9.08 5.61 1.34
C TYR A 211 -8.25 5.26 2.60
N TYR A 212 -7.45 4.19 2.53
CA TYR A 212 -6.61 3.71 3.62
C TYR A 212 -5.62 4.76 4.11
N TRP A 213 -4.81 5.29 3.19
CA TRP A 213 -3.81 6.29 3.55
C TRP A 213 -4.41 7.68 3.80
N GLY A 214 -5.57 7.98 3.21
CA GLY A 214 -6.34 9.18 3.53
C GLY A 214 -6.80 9.17 4.99
N VAL A 215 -7.46 8.09 5.44
CA VAL A 215 -7.92 7.97 6.84
C VAL A 215 -6.73 7.90 7.80
N TRP A 216 -5.67 7.16 7.45
CA TRP A 216 -4.44 7.14 8.24
C TRP A 216 -3.88 8.56 8.46
N ALA A 217 -3.81 9.36 7.40
CA ALA A 217 -3.27 10.72 7.47
C ALA A 217 -4.15 11.65 8.32
N LEU A 218 -5.48 11.48 8.28
CA LEU A 218 -6.39 12.19 9.20
C LEU A 218 -6.05 11.88 10.68
N VAL A 219 -5.75 10.62 11.02
CA VAL A 219 -5.32 10.28 12.38
C VAL A 219 -3.96 10.92 12.69
N GLN A 220 -2.97 10.75 11.79
CA GLN A 220 -1.60 11.23 11.99
C GLN A 220 -1.51 12.75 12.14
N ALA A 221 -2.38 13.52 11.48
CA ALA A 221 -2.44 14.98 11.61
C ALA A 221 -2.69 15.46 13.06
N SER A 222 -3.05 14.57 13.99
CA SER A 222 -3.24 14.89 15.40
C SER A 222 -2.23 14.28 16.37
N ILE A 223 -1.52 13.22 15.97
CA ILE A 223 -0.65 12.44 16.87
C ILE A 223 0.81 12.36 16.43
N SER A 224 1.12 12.63 15.16
CA SER A 224 2.49 12.53 14.66
C SER A 224 3.33 13.73 15.10
N GLU A 225 4.57 13.44 15.47
CA GLU A 225 5.59 14.47 15.78
C GLU A 225 6.44 14.83 14.54
N ILE A 226 6.23 14.15 13.41
CA ILE A 226 6.97 14.40 12.17
C ILE A 226 6.42 15.66 11.50
N ASP A 227 7.33 16.52 11.04
CA ASP A 227 7.01 17.72 10.25
C ASP A 227 6.60 17.32 8.82
N PHE A 228 5.34 16.95 8.67
CA PHE A 228 4.70 16.57 7.42
C PHE A 228 3.25 17.07 7.41
N ASP A 229 2.77 17.58 6.28
CA ASP A 229 1.38 18.07 6.16
C ASP A 229 0.41 16.91 5.91
N TYR A 230 0.13 16.17 6.98
CA TYR A 230 -0.78 15.02 6.95
C TYR A 230 -2.20 15.40 6.51
N MET A 231 -2.69 16.60 6.84
CA MET A 231 -4.04 17.00 6.48
C MET A 231 -4.17 17.28 4.98
N GLU A 232 -3.19 17.97 4.40
CA GLU A 232 -3.15 18.18 2.95
C GLU A 232 -2.94 16.86 2.20
N TYR A 233 -2.06 15.98 2.71
CA TYR A 233 -1.89 14.65 2.15
C TYR A 233 -3.20 13.84 2.18
N ALA A 234 -3.95 13.87 3.29
CA ALA A 234 -5.26 13.24 3.38
C ALA A 234 -6.22 13.77 2.30
N ARG A 235 -6.27 15.10 2.12
CA ARG A 235 -7.06 15.77 1.07
C ARG A 235 -6.69 15.27 -0.32
N MET A 236 -5.40 15.23 -0.64
CA MET A 236 -4.89 14.77 -1.94
C MET A 236 -5.23 13.30 -2.22
N ARG A 237 -5.12 12.41 -1.21
CA ARG A 237 -5.54 11.01 -1.34
C ARG A 237 -7.05 10.89 -1.58
N PHE A 238 -7.88 11.62 -0.84
CA PHE A 238 -9.34 11.58 -1.01
C PHE A 238 -9.83 12.20 -2.32
N ASP A 239 -9.19 13.27 -2.81
CA ASP A 239 -9.49 13.84 -4.13
C ASP A 239 -9.28 12.79 -5.24
N GLN A 240 -8.16 12.06 -5.18
CA GLN A 240 -7.89 10.99 -6.13
C GLN A 240 -8.85 9.81 -5.94
N TYR A 241 -9.17 9.43 -4.70
CA TYR A 241 -10.21 8.44 -4.42
C TYR A 241 -11.53 8.74 -5.14
N PHE A 242 -12.05 9.97 -5.00
CA PHE A 242 -13.33 10.34 -5.64
C PHE A 242 -13.23 10.39 -7.16
N LYS A 243 -12.08 10.82 -7.71
CA LYS A 243 -11.82 10.79 -9.15
C LYS A 243 -11.81 9.36 -9.71
N VAL A 244 -11.11 8.44 -9.06
CA VAL A 244 -11.04 7.02 -9.46
C VAL A 244 -12.42 6.36 -9.32
N LYS A 245 -13.15 6.66 -8.25
CA LYS A 245 -14.51 6.16 -8.03
C LYS A 245 -15.44 6.57 -9.17
N GLN A 246 -15.35 7.81 -9.63
CA GLN A 246 -16.13 8.29 -10.78
C GLN A 246 -15.77 7.55 -12.08
N GLN A 247 -14.48 7.28 -12.31
CA GLN A 247 -14.01 6.56 -13.49
C GLN A 247 -14.47 5.09 -13.50
N LEU A 248 -14.54 4.44 -12.34
CA LEU A 248 -15.03 3.06 -12.21
C LEU A 248 -16.55 2.92 -12.39
N LEU A 249 -17.30 3.99 -12.17
CA LEU A 249 -18.76 4.03 -12.29
C LEU A 249 -19.24 4.52 -13.66
N ALA A 250 -18.34 5.01 -14.51
CA ALA A 250 -18.63 5.50 -15.86
C ALA A 250 -18.65 4.35 -16.88
#